data_AF-A0A1E7GNL6-F1
#
_entry.id   AF-A0A1E7GNL6-F1
#
_cell.length_a   1.000
_cell.length_b   1.000
_cell.length_c   1.000
_cell.angle_alpha   90.00
_cell.angle_beta   90.00
_cell.angle_gamma   90.00
#
_symmetry.space_group_name_H-M   'P 1'
#
loop_
_entity.id
_entity.type
_entity.pdbx_description
1 polymer ?
#
loop_
_entity_poly.entity_id
_entity_poly.type
_entity_poly.pdbx_seq_one_letter_code
_entity_poly.pdbx_strand_id
1 'polypeptide(L)'
;MSQALWTKQGETLSHKNACKEFSLEEHEIFEAMRAGKLQYKENYAHGNPYYRLLRREVIDLAIELHGENFFKKQELEHKMKEVTNGINSCKRKLKKFEKEKELLIKKLDHFDK
;
A
#
# COMPACT_ATOMS: atom_id res chain seq x y z
N MET A 1 -1.44 -23.79 13.84
CA MET A 1 -1.90 -23.01 12.66
C MET A 1 -1.11 -21.70 12.43
N SER A 2 0.16 -21.56 12.88
CA SER A 2 0.63 -20.22 13.27
C SER A 2 2.05 -19.77 12.85
N GLN A 3 2.82 -20.50 12.04
CA GLN A 3 4.13 -20.01 11.56
C GLN A 3 4.14 -19.56 10.09
N ALA A 4 3.41 -20.26 9.21
CA ALA A 4 3.41 -19.96 7.77
C ALA A 4 2.90 -18.56 7.41
N LEU A 5 1.94 -18.04 8.19
CA LEU A 5 1.40 -16.68 7.98
C LEU A 5 2.45 -15.59 8.27
N TRP A 6 3.40 -15.83 9.18
CA TRP A 6 4.46 -14.85 9.48
C TRP A 6 5.54 -14.77 8.40
N THR A 7 5.68 -15.81 7.59
CA THR A 7 6.72 -15.89 6.54
C THR A 7 6.18 -15.61 5.15
N LYS A 8 4.86 -15.66 4.96
CA LYS A 8 4.22 -15.38 3.67
C LYS A 8 4.21 -13.87 3.38
N GLN A 9 4.62 -13.52 2.17
CA GLN A 9 4.65 -12.13 1.72
C GLN A 9 3.24 -11.53 1.75
N GLY A 10 3.12 -10.30 2.27
CA GLY A 10 1.86 -9.56 2.34
C GLY A 10 0.96 -9.89 3.54
N GLU A 11 1.18 -11.01 4.23
CA GLU A 11 0.36 -11.43 5.38
C GLU A 11 0.73 -10.73 6.69
N THR A 12 1.85 -10.03 6.72
CA THR A 12 2.32 -9.26 7.89
C THR A 12 2.66 -7.84 7.52
N LEU A 13 2.54 -6.93 8.47
CA LEU A 13 2.97 -5.54 8.34
C LEU A 13 3.53 -5.03 9.68
N SER A 14 4.20 -3.88 9.65
CA SER A 14 4.61 -3.19 10.88
C SER A 14 3.43 -2.45 11.51
N HIS A 15 3.43 -2.25 12.83
CA HIS A 15 2.45 -1.40 13.53
C HIS A 15 2.34 -0.01 12.87
N LYS A 16 3.45 0.62 12.49
CA LYS A 16 3.44 1.91 11.78
C LYS A 16 2.74 1.85 10.42
N ASN A 17 2.92 0.76 9.67
CA ASN A 17 2.21 0.59 8.41
C ASN A 17 0.73 0.29 8.64
N ALA A 18 0.39 -0.44 9.71
CA ALA A 18 -0.99 -0.69 10.09
C ALA A 18 -1.73 0.62 10.37
N CYS A 19 -1.13 1.54 11.14
CA CYS A 19 -1.69 2.87 11.35
C CYS A 19 -1.95 3.63 10.04
N LYS A 20 -0.98 3.58 9.12
CA LYS A 20 -1.08 4.30 7.85
C LYS A 20 -2.10 3.71 6.89
N GLU A 21 -2.15 2.38 6.81
CA GLU A 21 -2.96 1.66 5.82
C GLU A 21 -4.42 1.52 6.26
N PHE A 22 -4.66 1.38 7.56
CA PHE A 22 -5.98 1.11 8.12
C PHE A 22 -6.53 2.25 8.97
N SER A 23 -5.88 3.43 8.93
CA SER A 23 -6.25 4.62 9.70
C SER A 23 -6.39 4.38 11.21
N LEU A 24 -5.70 3.37 11.73
CA LEU A 24 -5.62 3.08 13.15
C LEU A 24 -4.65 4.04 13.83
N GLU A 25 -4.95 4.41 15.06
CA GLU A 25 -4.00 5.09 15.92
C GLU A 25 -3.05 4.08 16.59
N GLU A 26 -1.84 4.55 16.91
CA GLU A 26 -0.82 3.69 17.50
C GLU A 26 -1.24 3.17 18.89
N HIS A 27 -2.03 3.96 19.63
CA HIS A 27 -2.56 3.57 20.93
C HIS A 27 -3.58 2.42 20.81
N GLU A 28 -4.45 2.43 19.80
CA GLU A 28 -5.44 1.38 19.55
C GLU A 28 -4.76 0.03 19.27
N ILE A 29 -3.66 0.05 18.51
CA ILE A 29 -2.84 -1.15 18.25
C ILE A 29 -2.25 -1.68 19.55
N PHE A 30 -1.65 -0.82 20.37
CA PHE A 30 -1.04 -1.25 21.63
C PHE A 30 -2.07 -1.74 22.65
N GLU A 31 -3.27 -1.16 22.68
CA GLU A 31 -4.38 -1.67 23.47
C GLU A 31 -4.85 -3.03 22.98
N ALA A 32 -5.01 -3.23 21.67
CA ALA A 32 -5.36 -4.52 21.11
C ALA A 32 -4.29 -5.60 21.34
N MET A 33 -3.00 -5.22 21.30
CA MET A 33 -1.88 -6.11 21.70
C MET A 33 -1.97 -6.49 23.18
N ARG A 34 -2.22 -5.52 24.07
CA ARG A 34 -2.38 -5.77 25.52
C ARG A 34 -3.61 -6.62 25.84
N ALA A 35 -4.69 -6.43 25.09
CA ALA A 35 -5.91 -7.22 25.19
C ALA A 35 -5.80 -8.62 24.57
N GLY A 36 -4.68 -8.94 23.91
CA GLY A 36 -4.47 -10.23 23.23
C GLY A 36 -5.26 -10.40 21.94
N LYS A 37 -5.84 -9.32 21.40
CA LYS A 37 -6.56 -9.30 20.11
C LYS A 37 -5.61 -9.31 18.91
N LEU A 38 -4.39 -8.79 19.08
CA LEU A 38 -3.34 -8.81 18.06
C LEU A 38 -2.16 -9.66 18.51
N GLN A 39 -1.76 -10.60 17.66
CA GLN A 39 -0.47 -11.25 17.77
C GLN A 39 0.61 -10.34 17.20
N TYR A 40 1.75 -10.32 17.89
CA TYR A 40 2.88 -9.50 17.50
C TYR A 40 4.19 -10.25 17.65
N LYS A 41 5.19 -9.82 16.87
CA LYS A 41 6.59 -10.20 17.03
C LYS A 41 7.43 -8.94 16.97
N GLU A 42 8.39 -8.82 17.87
CA GLU A 42 9.40 -7.79 17.75
C GLU A 42 10.34 -8.13 16.59
N ASN A 43 10.67 -7.14 15.77
CA ASN A 43 11.61 -7.28 14.67
C ASN A 43 12.40 -5.98 14.50
N TYR A 44 13.48 -6.02 13.73
CA TYR A 44 14.38 -4.90 13.54
C TYR A 44 14.50 -4.54 12.07
N ALA A 45 14.30 -3.26 11.75
CA ALA A 45 14.55 -2.71 10.42
C ALA A 45 15.67 -1.68 10.53
N HIS A 46 16.82 -1.96 9.92
CA HIS A 46 17.99 -1.07 9.95
C HIS A 46 18.42 -0.65 11.38
N GLY A 47 18.26 -1.55 12.36
CA GLY A 47 18.58 -1.27 13.77
C GLY A 47 17.44 -0.66 14.58
N ASN A 48 16.34 -0.23 13.95
CA ASN A 48 15.17 0.28 14.66
C ASN A 48 14.19 -0.86 14.99
N PRO A 49 13.84 -1.07 16.27
CA PRO A 49 12.83 -2.06 16.65
C PRO A 49 11.45 -1.64 16.16
N TYR A 50 10.66 -2.63 15.75
CA TYR A 50 9.26 -2.44 15.41
C TYR A 50 8.46 -3.71 15.69
N TYR A 51 7.19 -3.54 16.04
CA TYR A 51 6.27 -4.65 16.11
C TYR A 51 5.77 -5.04 14.73
N ARG A 52 5.95 -6.30 14.38
CA ARG A 52 5.36 -6.97 13.24
C ARG A 52 4.05 -7.61 13.68
N LEU A 53 2.99 -7.35 12.92
CA LEU A 53 1.61 -7.77 13.18
C LEU A 53 1.09 -8.63 12.03
N LEU A 54 0.10 -9.48 12.31
CA LEU A 54 -0.63 -10.20 11.27
C LEU A 54 -1.66 -9.27 10.64
N ARG A 55 -1.63 -9.16 9.31
CA ARG A 55 -2.50 -8.27 8.55
C ARG A 55 -3.97 -8.58 8.78
N ARG A 56 -4.32 -9.86 8.83
CA ARG A 56 -5.71 -10.30 9.03
C ARG A 56 -6.27 -9.81 10.38
N GLU A 57 -5.51 -9.96 11.46
CA GLU A 57 -5.95 -9.53 12.79
C GLU A 57 -6.08 -8.00 12.88
N VAL A 58 -5.21 -7.27 12.19
CA VAL A 58 -5.30 -5.81 12.08
C VAL A 58 -6.55 -5.38 11.30
N ILE A 59 -6.91 -6.10 10.24
CA ILE A 59 -8.15 -5.85 9.49
C ILE A 59 -9.36 -6.12 10.37
N ASP A 60 -9.38 -7.24 11.09
CA ASP A 60 -10.48 -7.59 12.00
C ASP A 60 -10.64 -6.52 13.10
N LEU A 61 -9.54 -6.01 13.66
CA LEU A 61 -9.54 -4.89 14.61
C LEU A 61 -10.10 -3.60 14.00
N ALA A 62 -9.67 -3.23 12.79
CA ALA A 62 -10.14 -2.03 12.12
C ALA A 62 -11.64 -2.10 11.79
N ILE A 63 -12.13 -3.28 11.42
CA ILE A 63 -13.57 -3.54 11.21
C ILE A 63 -14.33 -3.42 12.52
N GLU A 64 -13.78 -3.93 13.64
CA GLU A 64 -14.40 -3.83 14.96
C GLU A 64 -14.49 -2.36 15.44
N LEU A 65 -13.45 -1.55 15.23
CA LEU A 65 -13.38 -0.17 15.70
C LEU A 65 -14.13 0.83 14.82
N HIS A 66 -14.00 0.72 13.50
CA HIS A 66 -14.52 1.72 12.55
C HIS A 66 -15.69 1.21 11.70
N GLY A 67 -16.01 -0.08 11.79
CA GLY A 67 -17.07 -0.72 11.02
C GLY A 67 -16.62 -1.16 9.62
N GLU A 68 -17.22 -2.26 9.15
CA GLU A 68 -16.88 -2.90 7.87
C GLU A 68 -17.08 -1.98 6.66
N ASN A 69 -18.08 -1.10 6.72
CA ASN A 69 -18.40 -0.18 5.62
C ASN A 69 -17.34 0.92 5.45
N PHE A 70 -16.73 1.39 6.54
CA PHE A 70 -15.64 2.36 6.48
C PHE A 70 -14.40 1.73 5.84
N PHE A 71 -14.06 0.51 6.27
CA PHE A 71 -12.96 -0.26 5.72
C PHE A 71 -13.09 -0.52 4.21
N LYS A 72 -14.24 -1.02 3.76
CA LYS A 72 -14.51 -1.27 2.33
C LYS A 72 -14.40 0.01 1.50
N LYS A 73 -14.90 1.13 2.02
CA LYS A 73 -14.78 2.43 1.34
C LYS A 73 -13.32 2.85 1.20
N GLN A 74 -12.53 2.74 2.27
CA GLN A 74 -11.12 3.10 2.26
C GLN A 74 -10.30 2.23 1.30
N GLU A 75 -10.56 0.92 1.26
CA GLU A 75 -9.91 0.00 0.32
C GLU A 75 -10.20 0.39 -1.13
N LEU A 76 -11.47 0.75 -1.43
CA LEU A 76 -11.88 1.22 -2.75
C LEU A 76 -11.19 2.55 -3.11
N GLU A 77 -11.12 3.50 -2.18
CA GLU A 77 -10.43 4.78 -2.39
C GLU A 77 -8.92 4.59 -2.66
N HIS A 78 -8.26 3.67 -1.93
CA HIS A 78 -6.87 3.33 -2.17
C HIS A 78 -6.66 2.75 -3.57
N LYS A 79 -7.44 1.72 -3.94
CA LYS A 79 -7.37 1.11 -5.27
C LYS A 79 -7.63 2.14 -6.38
N MET A 80 -8.60 3.04 -6.17
CA MET A 80 -8.89 4.12 -7.11
C MET A 80 -7.70 5.07 -7.29
N LYS A 81 -7.00 5.41 -6.19
CA LYS A 81 -5.79 6.26 -6.24
C LYS A 81 -4.65 5.57 -6.96
N GLU A 82 -4.42 4.29 -6.72
CA GLU A 82 -3.40 3.49 -7.43
C GLU A 82 -3.67 3.44 -8.93
N VAL A 83 -4.90 3.12 -9.33
CA VAL A 83 -5.31 3.09 -10.75
C VAL A 83 -5.13 4.47 -11.39
N THR A 84 -5.54 5.54 -10.70
CA THR A 84 -5.39 6.92 -11.17
C THR A 84 -3.92 7.30 -11.39
N ASN A 85 -3.04 6.92 -10.45
CA ASN A 85 -1.60 7.13 -10.58
C ASN A 85 -1.02 6.36 -11.77
N GLY A 86 -1.46 5.12 -11.99
CA GLY A 86 -1.13 4.32 -13.16
C GLY A 86 -1.53 5.01 -14.47
N ILE A 87 -2.77 5.50 -14.56
CA ILE A 87 -3.28 6.26 -15.72
C ILE A 87 -2.40 7.49 -15.98
N ASN A 88 -2.10 8.27 -14.95
CA ASN A 88 -1.29 9.49 -15.10
C ASN A 88 0.15 9.18 -15.53
N SER A 89 0.73 8.07 -15.04
CA SER A 89 2.03 7.60 -15.49
C SER A 89 2.03 7.22 -16.97
N CYS A 90 1.03 6.46 -17.41
CA CYS A 90 0.86 6.09 -18.82
C CYS A 90 0.66 7.31 -19.72
N LYS A 91 -0.16 8.29 -19.31
CA LYS A 91 -0.35 9.55 -20.06
C LYS A 91 0.96 10.31 -20.24
N ARG A 92 1.82 10.39 -19.22
CA ARG A 92 3.14 11.02 -19.33
C ARG A 92 4.04 10.30 -20.33
N LYS A 93 4.05 8.97 -20.31
CA LYS A 93 4.81 8.15 -21.28
C LYS A 93 4.29 8.35 -22.70
N LEU A 94 2.98 8.34 -22.89
CA LEU A 94 2.33 8.56 -24.18
C LEU A 94 2.72 9.92 -24.78
N LYS A 95 2.62 10.99 -23.98
CA LYS A 95 3.04 12.35 -24.42
C LYS A 95 4.51 12.43 -24.80
N LYS A 96 5.38 11.65 -24.14
CA LYS A 96 6.80 11.56 -24.50
C LYS A 96 6.96 10.94 -25.89
N PHE A 97 6.30 9.81 -26.14
CA PHE A 97 6.38 9.12 -27.43
C PHE A 97 5.75 9.92 -28.57
N GLU A 98 4.67 10.65 -28.33
CA GLU A 98 4.08 11.56 -29.33
C GLU A 98 5.08 12.63 -29.78
N LYS A 99 5.76 13.29 -28.82
CA LYS A 99 6.80 14.28 -29.14
C LYS A 99 7.98 13.67 -29.90
N GLU A 100 8.40 12.48 -29.49
CA GLU A 100 9.49 11.77 -30.16
C GLU A 100 9.12 11.41 -31.60
N LYS A 101 7.88 10.94 -31.82
CA LYS A 101 7.34 10.69 -33.16
C LYS A 101 7.34 11.96 -34.02
N GLU A 102 6.85 13.08 -33.50
CA GLU A 102 6.85 14.35 -34.24
C GLU A 102 8.26 14.81 -34.63
N LEU A 103 9.23 14.66 -33.74
CA LEU A 103 10.62 14.99 -34.03
C LEU A 103 11.22 14.07 -35.11
N LEU A 104 10.89 12.78 -35.07
CA LEU A 104 11.34 11.82 -36.07
C LEU A 104 10.71 12.11 -37.45
N ILE A 105 9.42 12.45 -37.50
CA ILE A 105 8.74 12.85 -38.74
C ILE A 105 9.43 14.08 -39.34
N LYS A 106 9.67 15.13 -38.54
CA LYS A 106 10.38 16.34 -39.00
C LYS A 106 11.80 16.05 -39.52
N LYS A 107 12.49 15.10 -38.90
CA LYS A 107 13.82 14.66 -39.36
C LYS A 107 13.70 13.94 -40.72
N LEU A 108 12.72 13.06 -40.88
CA LEU A 108 12.47 12.34 -42.12
C LEU A 108 12.18 13.33 -43.27
N ASP A 109 11.26 14.28 -43.05
CA ASP A 109 10.90 15.32 -44.01
C ASP A 109 12.08 16.22 -44.45
N HIS A 110 13.14 16.29 -43.64
CA HIS A 110 14.36 17.02 -43.98
C HIS A 110 15.29 16.24 -44.90
N PHE A 111 15.28 14.91 -44.85
CA PHE A 111 16.08 14.04 -45.72
C PHE A 111 15.41 13.77 -47.08
N ASP A 112 14.08 13.90 -47.16
CA ASP A 112 13.30 13.73 -48.39
C ASP A 112 13.25 15.01 -49.27
N LYS A 113 13.99 16.08 -48.90
CA LYS A 113 14.16 17.34 -49.65
C LYS A 113 15.55 17.43 -50.29
#